data_AF-A0A679L7E2-F1
#
_entry.id   AF-A0A679L7E2-F1
#
_cell.length_a   1.000
_cell.length_b   1.000
_cell.length_c   1.000
_cell.angle_alpha   90.00
_cell.angle_beta   90.00
_cell.angle_gamma   90.00
#
_symmetry.space_group_name_H-M   'P 1'
#
loop_
_entity.id
_entity.type
_entity.pdbx_description
1 polymer ?
#
loop_
_entity_poly.entity_id
_entity_poly.type
_entity_poly.pdbx_seq_one_letter_code
_entity_poly.pdbx_strand_id
1 'polypeptide(L)'
;METKPTPPKQNVAIQKNILDVKLYKDSQNNERKIKHNKNSLILSKQFYGIIGGITVGILGIQGTYGFLFFSLFTVIGTLMTFSHIRNDFKSYFMKPSDIFCRDFFSGLISFILFWTLSYDLIYIF
;
A
#
# COMPACT_ATOMS: atom_id res chain seq x y z
N MET A 1 -14.20 27.78 -61.59
CA MET A 1 -15.10 26.94 -60.78
C MET A 1 -14.24 25.86 -60.14
N GLU A 2 -13.80 26.02 -58.89
CA GLU A 2 -13.24 24.89 -58.13
C GLU A 2 -13.73 24.97 -56.70
N THR A 3 -14.64 24.05 -56.37
CA THR A 3 -15.20 23.86 -55.04
C THR A 3 -14.14 23.24 -54.15
N LYS A 4 -13.58 24.07 -53.25
CA LYS A 4 -12.67 23.67 -52.17
C LYS A 4 -13.31 22.54 -51.34
N PRO A 5 -12.64 21.39 -51.14
CA PRO A 5 -13.21 20.26 -50.44
C PRO A 5 -13.36 20.57 -48.94
N THR A 6 -14.59 20.59 -48.46
CA THR A 6 -14.92 20.80 -47.04
C THR A 6 -14.49 19.56 -46.24
N PRO A 7 -13.64 19.68 -45.20
CA PRO A 7 -13.10 18.53 -44.49
C PRO A 7 -14.16 17.85 -43.59
N PRO A 8 -14.00 16.55 -43.29
CA PRO A 8 -14.97 15.72 -42.59
C PRO A 8 -14.97 16.02 -41.08
N LYS A 9 -15.58 17.13 -40.67
CA LYS A 9 -15.65 17.56 -39.25
C LYS A 9 -16.27 16.50 -38.32
N GLN A 10 -17.17 15.67 -38.84
CA GLN A 10 -17.85 14.62 -38.09
C GLN A 10 -16.92 13.45 -37.73
N ASN A 11 -16.03 13.04 -38.63
CA ASN A 11 -15.07 11.96 -38.36
C ASN A 11 -14.01 12.39 -37.33
N VAL A 12 -13.64 13.66 -37.31
CA VAL A 12 -12.70 14.21 -36.31
C VAL A 12 -13.34 14.26 -34.91
N ALA A 13 -14.63 14.60 -34.81
CA ALA A 13 -15.37 14.61 -33.54
C ALA A 13 -15.60 13.20 -32.96
N ILE A 14 -15.86 12.22 -33.83
CA ILE A 14 -16.00 10.81 -33.45
C ILE A 14 -14.66 10.26 -32.94
N GLN A 15 -13.55 10.55 -33.64
CA GLN A 15 -12.21 10.12 -33.21
C GLN A 15 -11.81 10.70 -31.85
N LYS A 16 -12.14 11.98 -31.58
CA LYS A 16 -11.90 12.61 -30.27
C LYS A 16 -12.63 11.88 -29.13
N ASN A 17 -13.94 11.62 -29.28
CA ASN A 17 -14.70 10.90 -28.25
C ASN A 17 -14.16 9.49 -27.96
N ILE A 18 -13.74 8.75 -29.00
CA ILE A 18 -13.16 7.41 -28.82
C ILE A 18 -11.82 7.47 -28.09
N LEU A 19 -11.01 8.50 -28.38
CA LEU A 19 -9.74 8.74 -27.69
C LEU A 19 -9.97 9.09 -26.21
N ASP A 20 -10.93 9.96 -25.91
CA ASP A 20 -11.29 10.35 -24.55
C ASP A 20 -11.80 9.13 -23.74
N VAL A 21 -12.60 8.27 -24.36
CA VAL A 21 -13.08 7.02 -23.74
C VAL A 21 -11.93 6.03 -23.52
N LYS A 22 -10.97 5.91 -24.46
CA LYS A 22 -9.77 5.08 -24.24
C LYS A 22 -8.87 5.62 -23.14
N LEU A 23 -8.60 6.93 -23.14
CA LEU A 23 -7.79 7.57 -22.10
C LEU A 23 -8.43 7.43 -20.72
N TYR A 24 -9.76 7.59 -20.63
CA TYR A 24 -10.50 7.31 -19.40
C TYR A 24 -10.39 5.85 -18.97
N LYS A 25 -10.55 4.91 -19.90
CA LYS A 25 -10.48 3.47 -19.61
C LYS A 25 -9.07 3.00 -19.22
N ASP A 26 -8.04 3.55 -19.86
CA ASP A 26 -6.64 3.26 -19.54
C ASP A 26 -6.24 3.88 -18.20
N SER A 27 -6.71 5.10 -17.90
CA SER A 27 -6.56 5.70 -16.57
C SER A 27 -7.21 4.84 -15.50
N GLN A 28 -8.47 4.43 -15.68
CA GLN A 28 -9.18 3.54 -14.76
C GLN A 28 -8.51 2.16 -14.60
N ASN A 29 -7.97 1.59 -15.69
CA ASN A 29 -7.26 0.32 -15.64
C ASN A 29 -5.96 0.45 -14.84
N ASN A 30 -5.20 1.52 -15.07
CA ASN A 30 -4.00 1.81 -14.29
C ASN A 30 -4.37 1.98 -12.80
N GLU A 31 -5.31 2.87 -12.46
CA GLU A 31 -5.73 3.07 -11.07
C GLU A 31 -6.14 1.77 -10.35
N ARG A 32 -6.85 0.86 -11.03
CA ARG A 32 -7.21 -0.44 -10.48
C ARG A 32 -5.99 -1.34 -10.26
N LYS A 33 -5.09 -1.41 -11.23
CA LYS A 33 -3.85 -2.20 -11.13
C LYS A 33 -3.00 -1.76 -9.96
N ILE A 34 -2.80 -0.45 -9.78
CA ILE A 34 -1.97 0.00 -8.67
C ILE A 34 -2.70 0.14 -7.31
N LYS A 35 -4.03 0.19 -7.26
CA LYS A 35 -4.78 -0.16 -6.03
C LYS A 35 -4.56 -1.62 -5.61
N HIS A 36 -4.60 -2.55 -6.56
CA HIS A 36 -4.39 -3.97 -6.26
C HIS A 36 -2.99 -4.26 -5.72
N ASN A 37 -1.93 -3.74 -6.38
CA ASN A 37 -0.56 -3.87 -5.89
C ASN A 37 -0.37 -3.25 -4.49
N LYS A 38 -0.97 -2.07 -4.24
CA LYS A 38 -0.95 -1.45 -2.91
C LYS A 38 -1.52 -2.38 -1.85
N ASN A 39 -2.68 -2.97 -2.11
CA ASN A 39 -3.34 -3.85 -1.15
C ASN A 39 -2.50 -5.08 -0.83
N SER A 40 -1.86 -5.69 -1.83
CA SER A 40 -0.97 -6.84 -1.62
C SER A 40 0.25 -6.49 -0.75
N LEU A 41 0.83 -5.31 -0.96
CA LEU A 41 1.96 -4.83 -0.15
C LEU A 41 1.55 -4.54 1.30
N ILE A 42 0.37 -3.94 1.51
CA ILE A 42 -0.19 -3.68 2.84
C ILE A 42 -0.45 -4.99 3.58
N LEU A 43 -1.08 -5.97 2.91
CA LEU A 43 -1.32 -7.31 3.46
C LEU A 43 -0.02 -7.97 3.93
N SER A 44 1.02 -7.96 3.10
CA SER A 44 2.34 -8.51 3.48
C SER A 44 2.89 -7.83 4.74
N LYS A 45 2.80 -6.50 4.83
CA LYS A 45 3.22 -5.73 6.01
C LYS A 45 2.43 -6.11 7.28
N GLN A 46 1.13 -6.38 7.16
CA GLN A 46 0.29 -6.84 8.26
C GLN A 46 0.78 -8.19 8.82
N PHE A 47 1.16 -9.14 7.96
CA PHE A 47 1.68 -10.45 8.38
C PHE A 47 2.98 -10.34 9.18
N TYR A 48 3.90 -9.45 8.79
CA TYR A 48 5.13 -9.22 9.55
C TYR A 48 4.83 -8.71 10.97
N GLY A 49 3.81 -7.85 11.14
CA GLY A 49 3.39 -7.37 12.45
C GLY A 49 2.81 -8.48 13.34
N ILE A 50 2.01 -9.38 12.76
CA ILE A 50 1.42 -10.53 13.48
C ILE A 50 2.53 -11.49 13.94
N ILE A 51 3.43 -11.89 13.03
CA ILE A 51 4.52 -12.83 13.33
C ILE A 51 5.48 -12.22 14.36
N GLY A 52 5.80 -10.93 14.24
CA GLY A 52 6.59 -10.19 15.22
C GLY A 52 5.92 -10.16 16.59
N GLY A 53 4.61 -9.90 16.66
CA GLY A 53 3.85 -9.86 17.92
C GLY A 53 3.85 -11.21 18.64
N ILE A 54 3.62 -12.30 17.89
CA ILE A 54 3.67 -13.67 18.43
C ILE A 54 5.08 -13.99 18.97
N THR A 55 6.13 -13.64 18.22
CA THR A 55 7.52 -13.95 18.62
C THR A 55 7.91 -13.23 19.91
N VAL A 56 7.56 -11.95 20.04
CA VAL A 56 7.83 -11.14 21.25
C VAL A 56 6.98 -11.61 22.44
N GLY A 57 5.73 -12.01 22.18
CA GLY A 57 4.85 -12.61 23.19
C GLY A 57 5.39 -13.93 23.74
N ILE A 58 5.88 -14.82 22.88
CA ILE A 58 6.49 -16.09 23.29
C ILE A 58 7.78 -15.87 24.09
N LEU A 59 8.60 -14.89 23.71
CA LEU A 59 9.81 -14.54 24.45
C LEU A 59 9.54 -13.92 25.83
N GLY A 60 8.29 -13.57 26.15
CA GLY A 60 7.92 -12.99 27.45
C GLY A 60 8.50 -11.61 27.71
N ILE A 61 8.91 -10.89 26.66
CA ILE A 61 9.51 -9.57 26.81
C ILE A 61 8.41 -8.59 27.24
N GLN A 62 8.48 -8.15 28.50
CA GLN A 62 7.56 -7.17 29.08
C GLN A 62 8.11 -5.74 29.04
N GLY A 63 7.19 -4.77 29.09
CA GLY A 63 7.51 -3.35 29.24
C GLY A 63 8.06 -2.69 27.97
N THR A 64 9.04 -1.81 28.14
CA THR A 64 9.58 -0.94 27.07
C THR A 64 10.29 -1.69 25.96
N TYR A 65 10.79 -2.89 26.24
CA TYR A 65 11.49 -3.73 25.26
C TYR A 65 10.55 -4.23 24.16
N GLY A 66 9.29 -4.55 24.47
CA GLY A 66 8.30 -4.94 23.46
C GLY A 66 8.01 -3.81 22.45
N PHE A 67 7.97 -2.57 22.95
CA PHE A 67 7.82 -1.38 22.11
C PHE A 67 9.06 -1.13 21.23
N LEU A 68 10.26 -1.39 21.76
CA LEU A 68 11.50 -1.27 21.00
C LEU A 68 11.57 -2.28 19.85
N PHE A 69 11.16 -3.53 20.08
CA PHE A 69 11.07 -4.55 19.05
C PHE A 69 10.02 -4.20 17.99
N PHE A 70 8.86 -3.67 18.38
CA PHE A 70 7.86 -3.18 17.44
C PHE A 70 8.42 -2.07 16.54
N SER A 71 9.10 -1.10 17.13
CA SER A 71 9.73 0.00 16.39
C SER A 71 10.75 -0.53 15.39
N LEU A 72 11.58 -1.50 15.80
CA LEU A 72 12.57 -2.14 14.94
C LEU A 72 11.92 -2.90 13.78
N PHE A 73 10.92 -3.73 14.03
CA PHE A 73 10.15 -4.44 13.00
C PHE A 73 9.45 -3.48 12.04
N THR A 74 8.95 -2.37 12.56
CA THR A 74 8.26 -1.39 11.73
C THR A 74 9.24 -0.64 10.85
N VAL A 75 10.41 -0.25 11.36
CA VAL A 75 11.50 0.34 10.57
C VAL A 75 11.98 -0.65 9.51
N ILE A 76 12.22 -1.92 9.88
CA ILE A 76 12.67 -2.97 8.94
C ILE A 76 11.63 -3.19 7.84
N GLY A 77 10.35 -3.33 8.18
CA GLY A 77 9.28 -3.56 7.21
C GLY A 77 9.15 -2.37 6.26
N THR A 78 9.29 -1.15 6.78
CA THR A 78 9.25 0.07 5.98
C THR A 78 10.43 0.19 5.05
N LEU A 79 11.63 -0.11 5.53
CA LEU A 79 12.84 -0.10 4.73
C LEU A 79 12.79 -1.17 3.64
N MET A 80 12.26 -2.35 3.97
CA MET A 80 12.08 -3.47 3.03
C MET A 80 11.07 -3.10 1.94
N THR A 81 9.92 -2.52 2.31
CA THR A 81 8.92 -2.02 1.36
C THR A 81 9.47 -0.86 0.52
N PHE A 82 10.20 0.08 1.13
CA PHE A 82 10.82 1.19 0.43
C PHE A 82 11.89 0.71 -0.57
N SER A 83 12.71 -0.26 -0.19
CA SER A 83 13.72 -0.86 -1.06
C SER A 83 13.09 -1.64 -2.21
N HIS A 84 11.99 -2.35 -1.96
CA HIS A 84 11.28 -3.11 -2.99
C HIS A 84 10.54 -2.20 -3.99
N ILE A 85 9.98 -1.08 -3.52
CA ILE A 85 9.23 -0.12 -4.35
C ILE A 85 10.18 0.85 -5.07
N ARG A 86 11.47 0.98 -4.66
CA ARG A 86 12.47 1.92 -5.22
C ARG A 86 12.55 1.91 -6.76
N ASN A 87 12.20 0.81 -7.39
CA ASN A 87 12.20 0.67 -8.85
C ASN A 87 11.04 1.42 -9.57
N ASP A 88 9.92 1.73 -8.89
CA ASP A 88 8.68 2.24 -9.51
C ASP A 88 8.12 3.52 -8.84
N PHE A 89 8.90 4.21 -8.01
CA PHE A 89 8.42 5.28 -7.13
C PHE A 89 7.90 6.56 -7.80
N LYS A 90 8.22 6.81 -9.09
CA LYS A 90 8.09 8.17 -9.62
C LYS A 90 6.65 8.64 -9.88
N SER A 91 5.66 7.74 -9.87
CA SER A 91 4.29 8.09 -10.30
C SER A 91 3.18 7.84 -9.27
N TYR A 92 3.47 7.41 -8.03
CA TYR A 92 2.43 6.78 -7.21
C TYR A 92 2.15 7.30 -5.79
N PHE A 93 2.95 8.24 -5.28
CA PHE A 93 2.80 8.75 -3.92
C PHE A 93 2.72 10.27 -3.88
N MET A 94 1.48 10.78 -3.85
CA MET A 94 1.21 12.21 -3.70
C MET A 94 1.56 12.72 -2.29
N LYS A 95 1.53 11.83 -1.26
CA LYS A 95 2.04 12.06 0.11
C LYS A 95 2.49 10.74 0.77
N PRO A 96 3.80 10.47 0.89
CA PRO A 96 4.29 9.25 1.55
C PRO A 96 4.04 9.22 3.07
N SER A 97 3.92 10.38 3.73
CA SER A 97 3.74 10.49 5.18
C SER A 97 2.39 10.00 5.70
N ASP A 98 1.31 10.26 4.97
CA ASP A 98 -0.07 9.94 5.39
C ASP A 98 -0.32 8.42 5.35
N ILE A 99 0.18 7.79 4.29
CA ILE A 99 0.11 6.34 4.09
C ILE A 99 1.00 5.64 5.12
N PHE A 100 2.21 6.15 5.34
CA PHE A 100 3.11 5.63 6.36
C PHE A 100 2.48 5.65 7.76
N CYS A 101 1.86 6.77 8.14
CA CYS A 101 1.25 6.92 9.46
C CYS A 101 0.04 5.99 9.62
N ARG A 102 -0.85 5.94 8.62
CA ARG A 102 -2.05 5.09 8.67
C ARG A 102 -1.70 3.60 8.71
N ASP A 103 -0.72 3.17 7.90
CA ASP A 103 -0.26 1.78 7.87
C ASP A 103 0.53 1.42 9.14
N PHE A 104 1.29 2.36 9.70
CA PHE A 104 2.02 2.20 10.97
C PHE A 104 1.05 1.95 12.12
N PHE A 105 0.03 2.80 12.28
CA PHE A 105 -0.97 2.65 13.33
C PHE A 105 -1.78 1.36 13.18
N SER A 106 -2.16 1.00 11.94
CA SER A 106 -2.87 -0.25 11.68
C SER A 106 -2.03 -1.48 12.08
N GLY A 107 -0.73 -1.49 11.74
CA GLY A 107 0.19 -2.56 12.13
C GLY A 107 0.46 -2.62 13.64
N LEU A 108 0.55 -1.46 14.32
CA LEU A 108 0.78 -1.36 15.76
C LEU A 108 -0.36 -1.99 16.58
N ILE A 109 -1.61 -1.72 16.20
CA ILE A 109 -2.78 -2.27 16.89
C ILE A 109 -2.79 -3.80 16.80
N SER A 110 -2.56 -4.35 15.60
CA SER A 110 -2.47 -5.81 15.42
C SER A 110 -1.30 -6.42 16.21
N PHE A 111 -0.14 -5.76 16.23
CA PHE A 111 1.01 -6.23 17.00
C PHE A 111 0.72 -6.30 18.51
N ILE A 112 0.17 -5.23 19.09
CA ILE A 112 -0.13 -5.17 20.53
C ILE A 112 -1.18 -6.21 20.91
N LEU A 113 -2.19 -6.41 20.06
CA LEU A 113 -3.21 -7.43 20.26
C LEU A 113 -2.60 -8.83 20.38
N PHE A 114 -1.76 -9.22 19.41
CA PHE A 114 -1.11 -10.54 19.41
C PHE A 114 -0.03 -10.68 20.49
N TRP A 115 0.72 -9.62 20.79
CA TRP A 115 1.72 -9.62 21.85
C TRP A 115 1.08 -9.91 23.22
N THR A 116 0.02 -9.17 23.57
CA THR A 116 -0.69 -9.33 24.84
C THR A 116 -1.37 -10.69 24.92
N LEU A 117 -2.01 -11.13 23.83
CA LEU A 117 -2.69 -12.42 23.76
C LEU A 117 -1.69 -13.59 23.92
N SER A 118 -0.56 -13.58 23.22
CA SER A 118 0.46 -14.61 23.36
C SER A 118 1.10 -14.62 24.75
N TYR A 119 1.33 -13.45 25.35
CA TYR A 119 1.85 -13.37 26.73
C TYR A 119 0.88 -14.00 27.74
N ASP A 120 -0.41 -13.66 27.65
CA ASP A 120 -1.45 -14.21 28.52
C ASP A 120 -1.56 -15.74 28.39
N LEU A 121 -1.48 -16.24 27.15
CA LEU A 121 -1.57 -17.67 26.87
C LEU A 121 -0.41 -18.52 27.41
N ILE A 122 0.78 -17.93 27.58
CA ILE A 122 1.99 -18.66 27.96
C ILE A 122 2.33 -18.50 29.45
N TYR A 123 2.04 -17.32 30.01
CA TYR A 123 2.45 -16.98 31.38
C TYR A 123 1.30 -16.98 32.39
N ILE A 124 0.06 -16.81 31.95
CA ILE A 124 -1.12 -16.79 32.84
C ILE A 124 -1.85 -18.14 32.85
N PHE A 125 -1.98 -18.79 31.69
CA PHE A 125 -2.53 -20.14 31.57
C PHE A 125 -1.49 -21.23 31.86
#